data_AF-A0A1Q8Z638-F1
#
_entry.id   AF-A0A1Q8Z638-F1
#
_cell.length_a   1.000
_cell.length_b   1.000
_cell.length_c   1.000
_cell.angle_alpha   90.00
_cell.angle_beta   90.00
_cell.angle_gamma   90.00
#
_symmetry.space_group_name_H-M   'P 1'
#
loop_
_entity.id
_entity.type
_entity.pdbx_description
1 polymer ?
#
loop_
_entity_poly.entity_id
_entity_poly.type
_entity_poly.pdbx_seq_one_letter_code
_entity_poly.pdbx_strand_id
1 'polypeptide(L)' 'METDPQSLIIAFLREELAMPKSSIELALRQAEQVSGPLPIVLWQYGLITLPQLGEIFTRLEAHHPTQTWLLTLDQHNWK' A
#
# COMPACT_ATOMS: atom_id res chain seq x y z
N MET A 1 -6.51 -5.16 15.02
CA MET A 1 -6.90 -4.11 14.07
C MET A 1 -6.20 -4.47 12.77
N GLU A 2 -6.90 -5.11 11.82
CA GLU A 2 -6.35 -5.36 10.49
C GLU A 2 -6.08 -4.01 9.83
N THR A 3 -4.82 -3.69 9.61
CA THR A 3 -4.41 -2.45 8.96
C THR A 3 -4.74 -2.55 7.48
N ASP A 4 -5.79 -1.85 7.07
CA ASP A 4 -6.16 -1.71 5.68
C ASP A 4 -4.97 -1.11 4.86
N PRO A 5 -4.59 -1.72 3.73
CA PRO A 5 -3.45 -1.27 2.91
C PRO A 5 -3.55 0.20 2.48
N GLN A 6 -4.76 0.71 2.25
CA GLN A 6 -4.98 2.10 1.87
C GLN A 6 -4.71 3.05 3.03
N SER A 7 -5.10 2.69 4.26
CA SER A 7 -4.83 3.49 5.46
C SER A 7 -3.33 3.65 5.74
N LEU A 8 -2.52 2.62 5.45
CA LEU A 8 -1.06 2.65 5.58
C LEU A 8 -0.41 3.59 4.57
N ILE A 9 -0.88 3.57 3.33
CA ILE A 9 -0.42 4.50 2.29
C ILE A 9 -0.76 5.95 2.67
N ILE A 10 -1.97 6.19 3.17
CA ILE A 10 -2.39 7.53 3.59
C ILE A 10 -1.52 8.03 4.76
N ALA A 11 -1.21 7.16 5.73
CA ALA A 11 -0.30 7.51 6.82
C ALA A 11 1.10 7.87 6.30
N PHE A 12 1.66 7.03 5.42
CA PHE A 12 2.94 7.29 4.77
C PHE A 12 2.98 8.63 4.03
N LEU A 13 1.95 8.93 3.23
CA LEU A 13 1.85 10.20 2.49
C LEU A 13 1.82 11.41 3.43
N ARG A 14 1.16 11.29 4.58
CA ARG A 14 1.03 12.40 5.53
C ARG A 14 2.27 12.59 6.41
N GLU A 15 2.85 11.49 6.86
CA GLU A 15 3.91 11.49 7.89
C GLU A 15 5.29 11.60 7.24
N GLU A 16 5.59 10.77 6.25
CA GLU A 16 6.92 10.72 5.63
C GLU A 16 7.05 11.73 4.48
N LEU A 17 5.98 11.90 3.69
CA LEU A 17 5.98 12.83 2.54
C LEU A 17 5.44 14.22 2.88
N ALA A 18 4.99 14.43 4.12
CA ALA A 18 4.39 15.69 4.60
C ALA A 18 3.30 16.24 3.65
N MET A 19 2.59 15.35 2.95
CA MET A 19 1.65 15.73 1.92
C MET A 19 0.39 16.33 2.56
N PRO A 20 -0.09 17.49 2.07
CA PRO A 20 -1.31 18.09 2.60
C PRO A 20 -2.51 17.19 2.30
N LYS A 21 -3.46 17.16 3.24
CA LYS A 21 -4.68 16.35 3.13
C LYS A 21 -5.42 16.59 1.81
N SER A 22 -5.46 17.83 1.34
CA SER A 22 -6.12 18.21 0.08
C SER A 22 -5.50 17.53 -1.15
N SER A 23 -4.18 17.34 -1.19
CA SER A 23 -3.51 16.61 -2.28
C SER A 23 -3.83 15.12 -2.25
N ILE A 24 -3.94 14.54 -1.06
CA ILE A 24 -4.33 13.13 -0.88
C ILE A 24 -5.78 12.93 -1.32
N GLU A 25 -6.69 13.82 -0.90
CA GLU A 25 -8.11 13.79 -1.31
C GLU A 25 -8.27 13.95 -2.82
N LEU A 26 -7.46 14.80 -3.46
CA LEU A 26 -7.44 14.93 -4.91
C LEU A 26 -7.02 13.61 -5.58
N ALA A 27 -5.92 13.00 -5.12
CA ALA A 27 -5.42 11.75 -5.66
C ALA A 27 -6.42 10.59 -5.48
N LEU A 28 -7.11 10.52 -4.33
CA LEU A 28 -8.16 9.53 -4.07
C LEU A 28 -9.33 9.68 -5.05
N ARG A 29 -9.86 10.89 -5.21
CA ARG A 29 -10.94 11.16 -6.16
C ARG A 29 -10.54 10.78 -7.58
N GLN A 30 -9.31 11.10 -7.98
CA GLN A 30 -8.81 10.76 -9.30
C GLN A 30 -8.67 9.25 -9.49
N ALA A 31 -8.17 8.53 -8.48
CA ALA A 31 -8.11 7.07 -8.49
C ALA A 31 -9.48 6.42 -8.66
N GLU A 32 -10.52 6.97 -8.01
CA GLU A 32 -11.91 6.54 -8.22
C GLU A 32 -12.40 6.83 -9.65
N GLN A 33 -12.08 8.00 -10.21
CA GLN A 33 -12.50 8.38 -11.57
C GLN A 33 -11.84 7.51 -12.65
N VAL A 34 -10.54 7.25 -12.54
CA VAL A 34 -9.79 6.46 -13.54
C VAL A 34 -9.85 4.95 -13.26
N SER A 35 -10.54 4.52 -12.19
CA SER A 35 -10.54 3.13 -11.69
C SER A 35 -9.11 2.56 -11.58
N GLY A 36 -8.18 3.40 -11.15
CA GLY A 36 -6.75 3.12 -11.13
C GLY A 36 -6.22 2.99 -9.70
N PRO A 37 -5.11 2.25 -9.48
CA PRO A 37 -4.51 2.15 -8.17
C PRO A 37 -3.93 3.51 -7.72
N LEU A 38 -4.24 3.91 -6.48
CA LEU A 38 -3.82 5.19 -5.89
C LEU A 38 -2.33 5.51 -6.07
N PRO A 39 -1.37 4.57 -5.89
CA PRO A 39 0.06 4.85 -6.09
C PRO A 39 0.39 5.34 -7.51
N ILE A 40 -0.24 4.74 -8.52
CA ILE A 40 -0.01 5.08 -9.92
C ILE A 40 -0.60 6.45 -10.27
N VAL A 41 -1.73 6.79 -9.66
CA VAL A 41 -2.33 8.13 -9.80
C VAL A 41 -1.42 9.18 -9.16
N LEU A 42 -0.93 8.94 -7.94
CA LEU A 42 0.00 9.87 -7.27
C LEU A 42 1.23 10.18 -8.13
N TRP A 43 1.80 9.17 -8.81
CA TRP A 43 2.93 9.36 -9.71
C TRP A 43 2.58 10.13 -10.99
N GLN A 44 1.44 9.80 -11.63
CA GLN A 44 0.99 10.49 -12.85
C GLN A 44 0.75 11.99 -12.62
N TYR A 45 0.26 12.37 -11.45
CA TYR A 45 0.04 13.76 -11.07
C TYR A 45 1.30 14.45 -10.53
N GLY A 46 2.44 13.75 -10.47
CA GLY A 46 3.70 14.29 -9.96
C GLY A 46 3.69 14.57 -8.45
N LEU A 47 2.74 13.99 -7.71
CA LEU A 47 2.62 14.14 -6.25
C LEU A 47 3.68 13.32 -5.51
N ILE A 48 4.21 12.28 -6.16
CA ILE A 48 5.31 11.44 -5.67
C ILE A 48 6.33 11.18 -6.78
N THR A 49 7.55 10.86 -6.38
CA THR A 49 8.63 10.43 -7.29
C THR A 49 8.63 8.92 -7.50
N LEU A 50 9.33 8.44 -8.54
CA LEU A 50 9.46 7.01 -8.82
C LEU A 50 10.06 6.19 -7.66
N PRO A 51 11.08 6.68 -6.92
CA PRO A 51 11.57 5.99 -5.72
C PRO A 51 10.51 5.87 -4.61
N GLN A 52 9.73 6.93 -4.37
CA GLN A 52 8.65 6.92 -3.38
C GLN A 52 7.50 5.99 -3.78
N LEU A 53 7.22 5.91 -5.09
CA LEU A 53 6.29 4.92 -5.64
C LEU A 53 6.75 3.49 -5.31
N GLY A 54 8.04 3.20 -5.48
CA GLY A 54 8.62 1.90 -5.12
C GLY A 54 8.44 1.56 -3.63
N GLU A 55 8.67 2.52 -2.74
CA GLU A 55 8.49 2.31 -1.30
C GLU A 55 7.02 2.03 -0.93
N ILE A 56 6.07 2.71 -1.59
CA ILE A 56 4.64 2.43 -1.42
C ILE A 56 4.32 0.98 -1.80
N PHE A 57 4.84 0.49 -2.93
CA PHE A 57 4.66 -0.91 -3.33
C PHE A 57 5.30 -1.89 -2.35
N THR A 58 6.52 -1.60 -1.87
CA THR A 58 7.16 -2.43 -0.84
C THR A 58 6.33 -2.52 0.44
N ARG A 59 5.69 -1.42 0.88
CA ARG A 59 4.79 -1.45 2.04
C ARG A 59 3.51 -2.25 1.77
N LEU A 60 2.95 -2.17 0.57
CA LEU A 60 1.80 -2.98 0.16
C LEU A 60 2.14 -4.48 0.20
N GLU A 61 3.31 -4.88 -0.31
CA GLU A 61 3.77 -6.27 -0.32
C GLU A 61 4.09 -6.78 1.09
N ALA A 62 4.71 -5.96 1.94
CA ALA A 62 5.05 -6.31 3.32
C ALA A 62 3.82 -6.59 4.21
N HIS A 63 2.64 -6.05 3.85
CA HIS A 63 1.39 -6.32 4.54
C HIS A 63 0.67 -7.59 4.08
N HIS A 64 1.22 -8.36 3.13
CA HIS A 64 0.77 -9.72 2.91
C HIS A 64 1.28 -10.58 4.07
N PRO A 65 0.44 -11.01 5.03
CA PRO A 65 0.88 -11.95 6.06
C PRO A 65 1.42 -13.15 5.30
N THR A 66 2.74 -13.29 5.32
CA THR A 66 3.45 -14.33 4.59
C THR A 66 2.79 -15.62 4.99
N GLN A 67 2.10 -16.22 4.02
CA GLN A 67 1.30 -17.40 4.15
C GLN A 67 2.15 -18.49 4.83
N THR A 68 2.03 -18.58 6.15
CA THR A 68 2.70 -19.55 7.01
C THR A 68 1.91 -20.85 6.91
N TRP A 69 1.83 -21.41 5.71
CA TRP A 69 1.35 -22.78 5.50
C TRP A 69 2.49 -23.76 5.20
N LEU A 70 3.75 -23.34 5.41
CA LEU A 70 4.93 -24.20 5.31
C LEU A 70 5.53 -24.61 6.67
N LEU A 71 5.01 -24.12 7.80
CA LEU A 71 5.47 -24.52 9.15
C LEU A 71 4.51 -25.45 9.91
N THR A 72 3.36 -25.81 9.33
CA THR A 72 2.37 -26.71 9.97
C THR A 72 2.21 -28.06 9.28
N LEU A 73 2.92 -28.32 8.16
CA LEU A 73 2.90 -29.61 7.47
C LEU A 73 3.93 -30.63 8.03
N ASP A 74 4.15 -30.63 9.35
CA ASP A 74 5.00 -31.65 10.02
C ASP A 74 4.29 -32.40 11.17
N GLN A 75 3.09 -32.02 11.61
CA GLN A 75 2.53 -32.59 12.86
C GLN A 75 1.47 -33.69 12.75
N HIS A 76 1.08 -34.12 11.56
CA HIS A 76 0.26 -35.34 11.47
C HIS A 76 0.41 -36.02 10.13
N ASN A 77 0.79 -37.31 10.17
CA ASN A 77 0.65 -38.32 9.13
C ASN A 77 1.93 -38.85 8.46
N TRP A 78 2.85 -39.39 9.26
CA TRP A 78 3.67 -40.54 8.82
C TRP A 78 3.86 -41.62 9.91
N LYS A 79 2.92 -41.78 10.85
CA LYS A 79 2.82 -43.00 11.67
C LYS A 79 1.48 -43.68 11.47
#